data_AF-A0A7C3TWM9-F1
#
_entry.id   AF-A0A7C3TWM9-F1
#
_cell.length_a   1.000
_cell.length_b   1.000
_cell.length_c   1.000
_cell.angle_alpha   90.00
_cell.angle_beta   90.00
_cell.angle_gamma   90.00
#
_symmetry.space_group_name_H-M   'P 1'
#
loop_
_entity.id
_entity.type
_entity.pdbx_description
1 polymer ?
#
loop_
_entity_poly.entity_id
_entity_poly.type
_entity_poly.pdbx_seq_one_letter_code
_entity_poly.pdbx_strand_id
1 'polypeptide(L)' 'MRRFPVFGAPGALITTIAPIFPEEFERTCSSCRSVNKNLTCGRAWTCPACGARHDRGLNAALNMMSRYLEAAAVWPGG' A
#
# COMPACT_ATOMS: atom_id res chain seq x y z
N MET A 1 -1.04 6.28 -24.23
CA MET A 1 -0.12 5.93 -23.12
C MET A 1 0.44 7.23 -22.57
N ARG A 2 -0.01 7.69 -21.39
CA ARG A 2 0.50 8.94 -20.80
C ARG A 2 1.79 8.61 -20.06
N ARG A 3 2.91 9.12 -20.59
CA ARG A 3 4.23 9.00 -19.99
C ARG A 3 4.29 10.04 -18.87
N PHE A 4 4.12 9.59 -17.62
CA PHE A 4 4.24 10.48 -16.46
C PHE A 4 5.71 10.82 -16.24
N PRO A 5 6.08 12.10 -16.05
CA PRO A 5 7.45 12.47 -15.74
C PRO A 5 7.83 11.91 -14.37
N VAL A 6 8.89 11.12 -14.34
CA VAL A 6 9.45 10.51 -13.12
C VAL A 6 10.32 11.55 -12.43
N PHE A 7 9.78 12.25 -11.44
CA PHE A 7 10.57 13.13 -10.56
C PHE A 7 11.09 12.32 -9.37
N GLY A 8 12.24 11.66 -9.53
CA GLY A 8 12.98 10.98 -8.46
C GLY A 8 14.38 11.58 -8.31
N ALA A 9 14.90 11.63 -7.08
CA ALA A 9 16.29 12.02 -6.82
C ALA A 9 17.26 11.07 -7.57
N PRO A 10 18.49 11.52 -7.92
CA PRO A 10 19.47 10.67 -8.57
C PRO A 10 19.71 9.39 -7.75
N GLY A 11 19.48 8.22 -8.35
CA GLY A 11 19.59 6.91 -7.68
C GLY A 11 18.28 6.36 -7.09
N ALA A 12 17.17 7.08 -7.15
CA ALA A 12 15.88 6.56 -6.72
C ALA A 12 15.30 5.59 -7.76
N LEU A 13 15.04 4.34 -7.35
CA LEU A 13 14.31 3.37 -8.16
C LEU A 13 12.81 3.64 -8.03
N ILE A 14 12.16 4.00 -9.14
CA ILE A 14 10.70 4.12 -9.22
C ILE A 14 10.18 2.96 -10.04
N THR A 15 9.38 2.11 -9.41
CA THR A 15 8.78 0.94 -10.04
C THR A 15 7.27 0.98 -9.90
N THR A 16 6.58 0.48 -10.92
CA THR A 16 5.13 0.39 -10.94
C THR A 16 4.73 -1.02 -10.57
N ILE A 17 3.97 -1.16 -9.48
CA ILE A 17 3.29 -2.41 -9.15
C ILE A 17 2.04 -2.46 -10.05
N ALA A 18 1.86 -3.56 -10.80
CA ALA A 18 0.74 -3.81 -11.74
C ALA A 18 -0.64 -3.58 -11.07
N PRO A 19 -1.76 -3.47 -11.82
CA PRO A 19 -2.99 -2.87 -11.28
C PRO A 19 -3.63 -3.80 -10.24
N ILE A 20 -3.31 -3.53 -8.98
CA ILE A 20 -3.96 -4.12 -7.81
C ILE A 20 -4.95 -3.06 -7.31
N PHE A 21 -6.19 -3.47 -7.02
CA PHE A 21 -7.28 -2.60 -6.56
C PHE A 21 -6.82 -1.66 -5.43
N PRO A 22 -6.60 -0.35 -5.70
CA PRO A 22 -5.93 0.57 -4.75
C PRO A 22 -6.73 0.75 -3.47
N GLU A 23 -8.05 0.69 -3.61
CA GLU A 23 -9.03 0.83 -2.56
C GLU A 23 -8.92 -0.27 -1.49
N GLU A 24 -8.29 -1.42 -1.76
CA GLU A 24 -8.06 -2.40 -0.70
C GLU A 24 -6.92 -1.97 0.24
N PHE A 25 -5.89 -1.28 -0.25
CA PHE A 25 -4.74 -0.88 0.56
C PHE A 25 -5.08 0.22 1.56
N GLU A 26 -6.03 1.10 1.26
CA GLU A 26 -6.44 2.18 2.15
C GLU A 26 -7.19 1.70 3.40
N ARG A 27 -7.90 0.57 3.28
CA ARG A 27 -8.75 -0.01 4.33
C ARG A 27 -8.22 -1.32 4.91
N THR A 28 -7.14 -1.87 4.36
CA THR A 28 -6.44 -3.03 4.94
C THR A 28 -5.54 -2.56 6.07
N CYS A 29 -5.68 -3.15 7.26
CA CYS A 29 -4.79 -2.85 8.38
C CYS A 29 -3.36 -3.32 8.09
N SER A 30 -2.38 -2.42 8.09
CA SER A 30 -0.97 -2.79 7.90
C SER A 30 -0.42 -3.70 9.02
N SER A 31 -1.03 -3.66 10.21
CA SER A 31 -0.56 -4.40 11.39
C SER A 31 -1.10 -5.84 11.46
N CYS A 32 -2.37 -6.07 11.10
CA CYS A 32 -3.02 -7.38 11.24
C CYS A 32 -3.69 -7.90 9.97
N ARG A 33 -3.63 -7.15 8.85
CA ARG A 33 -4.20 -7.50 7.54
C ARG A 33 -5.72 -7.61 7.46
N SER A 34 -6.46 -7.27 8.52
CA SER A 34 -7.92 -7.19 8.45
C SER A 34 -8.37 -6.05 7.52
N VAL A 35 -9.34 -6.30 6.65
CA VAL A 35 -9.95 -5.27 5.80
C VAL A 35 -11.11 -4.61 6.52
N ASN A 36 -11.05 -3.28 6.70
CA ASN A 36 -12.16 -2.50 7.23
C ASN A 36 -13.18 -2.18 6.12
N LYS A 37 -14.18 -3.05 5.94
CA LYS A 37 -15.22 -2.90 4.93
C LYS A 37 -16.14 -1.69 5.16
N ASN A 38 -16.20 -1.19 6.39
CA ASN A 38 -17.05 -0.07 6.79
C ASN A 38 -16.34 1.29 6.69
N LEU A 39 -15.09 1.31 6.22
CA LEU A 39 -14.33 2.55 6.06
C LEU A 39 -14.80 3.31 4.81
N THR A 40 -15.56 4.38 5.00
CA THR A 40 -16.09 5.23 3.93
C THR A 40 -15.21 6.45 3.69
N CYS A 41 -15.02 7.33 4.68
CA CYS A 41 -14.21 8.56 4.53
C CYS A 41 -13.38 8.85 5.80
N GLY A 42 -12.35 9.70 5.66
CA GLY A 42 -11.53 10.16 6.79
C GLY A 42 -10.05 9.79 6.71
N ARG A 43 -9.18 10.72 7.14
CA ARG A 43 -7.72 10.58 7.10
C ARG A 43 -7.18 9.59 8.13
N ALA A 44 -7.89 9.35 9.22
CA ALA A 44 -7.47 8.41 10.26
C ALA A 44 -8.59 7.43 10.60
N TRP A 45 -8.22 6.21 10.96
CA TRP A 45 -9.15 5.18 11.41
C TRP A 45 -8.49 4.23 12.39
N THR A 46 -9.30 3.58 13.23
CA THR A 46 -8.84 2.55 14.16
C THR A 46 -9.24 1.19 13.62
N CYS A 47 -8.28 0.26 13.58
CA CYS A 47 -8.53 -1.10 13.15
C CYS A 47 -9.50 -1.79 14.11
N PRO A 48 -10.67 -2.28 13.63
CA PRO A 48 -11.63 -2.96 14.50
C PRO A 48 -11.14 -4.34 14.95
N ALA A 49 -10.14 -4.93 14.27
CA ALA A 49 -9.63 -6.26 14.59
C ALA A 49 -8.48 -6.25 15.61
N CYS A 50 -7.58 -5.25 15.56
CA CYS A 50 -6.42 -5.19 16.45
C CYS A 50 -6.26 -3.89 17.24
N GLY A 51 -7.13 -2.90 17.04
CA GLY A 51 -7.08 -1.62 17.75
C GLY A 51 -5.99 -0.65 17.27
N ALA A 52 -5.18 -1.00 16.27
CA ALA A 52 -4.16 -0.11 15.72
C ALA A 52 -4.78 1.17 15.12
N ARG A 53 -4.17 2.33 15.38
CA ARG A 53 -4.60 3.61 14.82
C ARG A 53 -3.77 3.93 13.58
N HIS A 54 -4.45 4.20 12.46
CA HIS A 54 -3.82 4.42 11.16
C HIS A 54 -4.08 5.84 10.66
N ASP A 55 -3.07 6.46 10.05
CA ASP A 55 -3.28 7.45 8.98
C ASP A 55 -3.46 6.69 7.67
N ARG A 56 -4.50 7.01 6.91
CA ARG A 56 -4.94 6.26 5.73
C ARG A 56 -3.86 6.24 4.65
N GLY A 57 -3.19 7.37 4.42
CA GLY A 57 -2.14 7.48 3.40
C GLY A 57 -0.89 6.70 3.79
N LEU A 58 -0.46 6.83 5.05
CA LEU A 58 0.66 6.05 5.58
C LEU A 58 0.38 4.54 5.54
N ASN A 59 -0.83 4.13 5.93
CA ASN A 59 -1.25 2.75 5.91
C ASN A 59 -1.26 2.17 4.48
N ALA A 60 -1.78 2.93 3.51
CA ALA A 60 -1.75 2.53 2.11
C ALA A 60 -0.31 2.35 1.60
N ALA A 61 0.59 3.28 1.91
CA ALA A 61 2.00 3.18 1.53
C ALA A 61 2.70 1.95 2.14
N LEU A 62 2.45 1.66 3.42
CA LEU A 62 2.97 0.45 4.09
C LEU A 62 2.45 -0.83 3.44
N ASN A 63 1.17 -0.87 3.10
CA ASN A 63 0.58 -2.02 2.42
C ASN A 63 1.16 -2.21 1.01
N MET A 64 1.36 -1.12 0.25
CA MET A 64 2.02 -1.17 -1.05
C MET A 64 3.46 -1.68 -0.95
N MET A 65 4.24 -1.18 0.01
CA MET A 65 5.61 -1.63 0.25
C MET A 65 5.65 -3.12 0.60
N SER A 66 4.77 -3.58 1.48
CA SER A 66 4.67 -5.00 1.81
C SER A 66 4.38 -5.85 0.58
N ARG A 67 3.42 -5.45 -0.26
CA ARG A 67 3.10 -6.17 -1.50
C ARG A 67 4.27 -6.21 -2.46
N TYR A 68 4.99 -5.10 -2.59
CA TYR A 68 6.19 -5.05 -3.41
C TYR A 68 7.25 -6.05 -2.91
N LEU A 69 7.54 -6.05 -1.61
CA LEU A 69 8.52 -6.95 -1.03
C LEU A 69 8.11 -8.42 -1.18
N GLU A 70 6.82 -8.74 -1.00
CA GLU A 70 6.32 -10.09 -1.22
C GLU A 70 6.42 -10.52 -2.69
N ALA A 71 6.07 -9.64 -3.63
CA ALA A 71 6.23 -9.92 -5.05
C ALA A 71 7.70 -10.09 -5.45
N ALA A 72 8.59 -9.26 -4.87
CA ALA A 72 10.04 -9.35 -5.08
C ALA A 72 10.62 -10.65 -4.50
N ALA A 73 10.13 -11.10 -3.34
CA ALA A 73 10.56 -12.35 -2.71
C ALA A 73 10.14 -13.61 -3.49
N VAL A 74 9.11 -13.50 -4.34
CA VAL A 74 8.59 -14.61 -5.16
C VAL A 74 9.20 -14.62 -6.57
N TRP A 75 10.06 -13.65 -6.92
CA TRP A 75 10.71 -13.62 -8.23
C TRP A 75 11.65 -14.84 -8.41
N PRO A 76 11.38 -15.77 -9.35
CA PRO A 76 12.12 -17.03 -9.46
C PRO A 76 13.48 -16.93 -10.17
N GLY A 77 13.94 -15.73 -10.55
CA GLY A 77 15.19 -15.54 -11.28
C GLY A 77 16.20 -14.74 -10.48
N GLY A 78 17.32 -15.40 -10.10
CA GLY A 78 18.52 -14.70 -9.61
C GLY A 78 19.09 -13.69 -10.61
#